data_AF-A0A6L6HQA7-F1
#
_entry.id   AF-A0A6L6HQA7-F1
#
_cell.length_a   1.000
_cell.length_b   1.000
_cell.length_c   1.000
_cell.angle_alpha   90.00
_cell.angle_beta   90.00
_cell.angle_gamma   90.00
#
_symmetry.space_group_name_H-M   'P 1'
#
loop_
_entity.id
_entity.type
_entity.pdbx_description
1 polymer ?
#
loop_
_entity_poly.entity_id
_entity_poly.type
_entity_poly.pdbx_seq_one_letter_code
_entity_poly.pdbx_strand_id
1 'polypeptide(L)'
;MKNALTLIACAALLSGCGDEPYPSLLPTDRILAEPVLPDHAPAATSPAAVDAEAEARAAALRRRADALRGPVIEPDALARMRPRD
;
A
#
# COMPACT_ATOMS: atom_id res chain seq x y z
N MET A 1 51.27 -10.09 -1.73
CA MET A 1 50.37 -10.05 -0.54
C MET A 1 49.04 -9.33 -0.82
N LYS A 2 49.02 -8.15 -1.46
CA LYS A 2 47.78 -7.45 -1.87
C LYS A 2 46.81 -8.33 -2.68
N ASN A 3 47.31 -9.07 -3.68
CA ASN A 3 46.49 -9.90 -4.56
C ASN A 3 45.82 -11.07 -3.82
N ALA A 4 46.45 -11.59 -2.76
CA ALA A 4 45.89 -12.64 -1.93
C ALA A 4 44.74 -12.11 -1.06
N LEU A 5 44.87 -10.89 -0.54
CA LEU A 5 43.82 -10.22 0.22
C LEU A 5 42.58 -9.93 -0.65
N THR A 6 42.78 -9.52 -1.90
CA THR A 6 41.70 -9.30 -2.87
C THR A 6 40.99 -10.61 -3.25
N LEU A 7 41.73 -11.70 -3.44
CA LEU A 7 41.14 -13.02 -3.72
C LEU A 7 40.31 -13.55 -2.54
N ILE A 8 40.78 -13.37 -1.30
CA ILE A 8 40.05 -13.77 -0.09
C ILE A 8 38.77 -12.94 0.09
N ALA A 9 38.82 -11.63 -0.16
CA ALA A 9 37.65 -10.76 -0.11
C ALA A 9 36.59 -11.13 -1.15
N CYS A 10 37.01 -11.48 -2.38
CA CYS A 10 36.09 -11.98 -3.40
C CYS A 10 35.47 -13.33 -3.00
N ALA A 11 36.24 -14.27 -2.45
CA ALA A 11 35.72 -15.56 -2.01
C ALA A 11 34.68 -15.44 -0.88
N ALA A 12 34.84 -14.48 0.04
CA ALA A 12 33.88 -14.21 1.11
C ALA A 12 32.55 -13.59 0.63
N LEU A 13 32.53 -12.97 -0.56
CA LEU A 13 31.28 -12.48 -1.16
C LEU A 13 30.48 -13.61 -1.80
N LEU A 14 31.13 -14.69 -2.24
CA LEU A 14 30.44 -15.87 -2.79
C LEU A 14 29.83 -16.76 -1.70
N SER A 15 30.28 -16.71 -0.45
CA SER A 15 29.66 -17.48 0.65
C SER A 15 28.29 -16.96 1.10
N GLY A 16 27.86 -15.80 0.60
CA GLY A 16 26.47 -15.35 0.69
C GLY A 16 25.53 -16.10 -0.27
N CYS A 17 26.09 -16.72 -1.32
CA CYS A 17 25.45 -17.77 -2.10
C CYS A 17 25.62 -19.09 -1.33
N GLY A 18 25.10 -19.11 -0.10
CA GLY A 18 25.17 -20.28 0.77
C GLY A 18 24.34 -21.41 0.19
N ASP A 19 24.76 -22.64 0.47
CA ASP A 19 24.03 -23.89 0.23
C ASP A 19 22.85 -24.02 1.21
N GLU A 20 22.22 -22.89 1.56
CA GLU A 20 21.02 -22.86 2.39
C GLU A 20 19.93 -23.60 1.62
N PRO A 21 19.29 -24.60 2.23
CA PRO A 21 18.24 -25.35 1.56
C PRO A 21 17.17 -24.36 1.10
N TYR A 22 16.90 -24.38 -0.21
CA TYR A 22 15.87 -23.55 -0.82
C TYR A 22 14.56 -23.73 -0.02
N PRO A 23 13.83 -22.65 0.30
CA PRO A 23 12.63 -22.75 1.12
C PRO A 23 11.64 -23.71 0.47
N SER A 24 10.95 -24.50 1.29
CA SER A 24 9.92 -25.40 0.82
C SER A 24 8.89 -24.62 -0.01
N LEU A 25 8.69 -25.04 -1.26
CA LEU A 25 7.68 -24.44 -2.13
C LEU A 25 6.30 -24.69 -1.55
N LEU A 26 5.43 -23.68 -1.68
CA LEU A 26 4.04 -23.86 -1.32
C LEU A 26 3.41 -24.89 -2.30
N PRO A 27 2.67 -25.88 -1.80
CA PRO A 27 1.97 -26.83 -2.66
C PRO A 27 1.06 -26.13 -3.67
N THR A 28 1.03 -26.61 -4.92
CA THR A 28 0.26 -26.01 -6.01
C THR A 28 -1.24 -25.97 -5.70
N ASP A 29 -1.77 -27.00 -5.06
CA ASP A 29 -3.16 -27.08 -4.60
C ASP A 29 -3.51 -25.96 -3.62
N ARG A 30 -2.55 -25.55 -2.77
CA ARG A 30 -2.74 -24.44 -1.84
C ARG A 30 -2.64 -23.07 -2.51
N ILE A 31 -1.80 -22.94 -3.55
CA ILE A 31 -1.69 -21.72 -4.36
C ILE A 31 -2.98 -21.48 -5.16
N LEU A 32 -3.58 -22.55 -5.69
CA LEU A 32 -4.76 -22.51 -6.54
C LEU A 32 -6.08 -22.65 -5.77
N ALA A 33 -6.03 -22.76 -4.44
CA ALA A 33 -7.22 -22.84 -3.61
C ALA A 33 -8.01 -21.52 -3.69
N GLU A 34 -9.33 -21.63 -3.79
CA GLU A 34 -10.21 -20.46 -3.76
C GLU A 34 -10.01 -19.71 -2.43
N PRO A 35 -9.70 -18.40 -2.47
CA PRO A 35 -9.52 -17.62 -1.25
C PRO A 35 -10.83 -17.51 -0.48
N VAL A 36 -10.77 -17.75 0.83
CA VAL A 36 -11.92 -17.50 1.71
C VAL A 36 -12.06 -16.00 1.89
N LEU A 37 -13.18 -15.45 1.41
CA LEU A 37 -13.52 -14.05 1.64
C LEU A 37 -13.99 -13.85 3.09
N PRO A 38 -13.64 -12.72 3.74
CA PRO A 38 -14.09 -12.43 5.08
C PRO A 38 -15.60 -12.10 5.12
N ASP A 39 -16.28 -12.33 6.25
CA ASP A 39 -17.74 -12.20 6.39
C ASP A 39 -18.32 -10.83 6.02
N HIS A 40 -17.50 -9.78 6.11
CA HIS A 40 -17.91 -8.41 5.77
C HIS A 40 -17.76 -8.09 4.27
N ALA A 41 -17.13 -8.97 3.50
CA ALA A 41 -17.01 -8.81 2.06
C ALA A 41 -18.36 -9.17 1.41
N PRO A 42 -19.05 -8.22 0.78
CA PRO A 42 -20.24 -8.56 0.01
C PRO A 42 -19.83 -9.47 -1.16
N ALA A 43 -20.67 -10.44 -1.50
CA ALA A 43 -20.48 -11.22 -2.71
C ALA A 43 -20.64 -10.29 -3.92
N ALA A 44 -19.55 -10.06 -4.66
CA ALA A 44 -19.60 -9.28 -5.88
C ALA A 44 -20.36 -10.06 -6.97
N THR A 45 -21.51 -9.55 -7.39
CA THR A 45 -22.34 -10.20 -8.43
C THR A 45 -21.72 -10.10 -9.82
N SER A 46 -20.93 -9.04 -10.08
CA SER A 46 -20.14 -8.85 -11.30
C SER A 46 -19.07 -7.75 -11.13
N PRO A 47 -18.00 -7.72 -11.95
CA PRO A 47 -17.02 -6.64 -11.94
C PRO A 47 -17.65 -5.26 -12.19
N ALA A 48 -18.58 -5.16 -13.14
CA ALA A 48 -19.27 -3.91 -13.47
C ALA A 48 -20.09 -3.36 -12.29
N ALA A 49 -20.66 -4.25 -11.45
CA ALA A 49 -21.38 -3.82 -10.26
C ALA A 49 -20.45 -3.20 -9.21
N VAL A 50 -19.24 -3.75 -9.06
CA VAL A 50 -18.20 -3.20 -8.17
C VAL A 50 -17.74 -1.82 -8.64
N ASP A 51 -17.49 -1.67 -9.94
CA ASP A 51 -17.09 -0.38 -10.53
C ASP A 51 -18.18 0.68 -10.31
N ALA A 52 -19.44 0.34 -10.58
CA ALA A 52 -20.56 1.24 -10.37
C ALA A 52 -20.71 1.67 -8.89
N GLU A 53 -20.53 0.77 -7.94
CA GLU A 53 -20.56 1.09 -6.52
C GLU A 53 -19.40 1.99 -6.10
N ALA A 54 -18.18 1.71 -6.61
CA ALA A 54 -17.01 2.54 -6.36
C ALA A 54 -17.18 3.96 -6.90
N GLU A 55 -17.72 4.11 -8.12
CA GLU A 55 -18.02 5.41 -8.72
C GLU A 55 -19.08 6.17 -7.92
N ALA A 56 -20.16 5.50 -7.52
CA ALA A 56 -21.22 6.11 -6.71
C ALA A 56 -20.66 6.61 -5.37
N ARG A 57 -19.81 5.81 -4.71
CA ARG A 57 -19.13 6.19 -3.47
C ARG A 57 -18.20 7.39 -3.68
N ALA A 58 -17.41 7.39 -4.76
CA ALA A 58 -16.54 8.50 -5.08
C ALA A 58 -17.33 9.80 -5.34
N ALA A 59 -18.45 9.72 -6.07
CA ALA A 59 -19.33 10.85 -6.31
C ALA A 59 -19.95 11.39 -5.02
N ALA A 60 -20.40 10.51 -4.12
CA ALA A 60 -20.91 10.91 -2.81
C ALA A 60 -19.84 11.61 -1.97
N LEU A 61 -18.60 11.12 -1.98
CA LEU A 61 -17.50 11.74 -1.26
C LEU A 61 -17.16 13.13 -1.82
N ARG A 62 -17.13 13.29 -3.15
CA ARG A 62 -16.91 14.59 -3.79
C ARG A 62 -17.97 15.61 -3.38
N ARG A 63 -19.26 15.24 -3.44
CA ARG A 63 -20.35 16.12 -2.98
C ARG A 63 -20.18 16.54 -1.52
N ARG A 64 -19.78 15.61 -0.65
CA ARG A 64 -19.52 15.92 0.77
C ARG A 64 -18.34 16.87 0.92
N ALA A 65 -17.26 16.65 0.19
CA ALA A 65 -16.10 17.53 0.22
C ALA A 65 -16.45 18.95 -0.28
N ASP A 66 -17.25 19.05 -1.35
CA ASP A 66 -17.73 20.34 -1.87
C ASP A 66 -18.64 21.05 -0.88
N ALA A 67 -19.51 20.32 -0.17
CA ALA A 67 -20.35 20.89 0.88
C ALA A 67 -19.56 21.40 2.10
N LEU A 68 -18.40 20.80 2.37
CA LEU A 68 -17.48 21.20 3.44
C LEU A 68 -16.46 22.25 2.98
N ARG A 69 -16.53 22.69 1.73
CA ARG A 69 -15.56 23.61 1.13
C ARG A 69 -15.85 25.02 1.63
N GLY A 70 -15.00 25.48 2.54
CA GLY A 70 -15.08 26.82 3.11
C GLY A 70 -13.79 27.16 3.88
N PRO A 71 -13.70 28.37 4.45
CA PRO A 71 -12.59 28.73 5.32
C PRO A 71 -12.46 27.74 6.47
N VAL A 72 -11.28 27.14 6.63
CA VAL A 72 -10.99 26.25 7.77
C VAL A 72 -10.86 27.03 9.08
N ILE A 73 -10.44 28.30 8.97
CA ILE A 73 -10.33 29.24 10.07
C ILE A 73 -11.39 30.32 9.87
N GLU A 74 -12.22 30.51 10.89
CA GLU A 74 -13.22 31.58 10.90
C GLU A 74 -12.54 32.95 10.68
N PRO A 75 -13.14 33.87 9.89
CA PRO A 75 -12.52 35.15 9.54
C PRO A 75 -12.03 35.96 10.73
N ASP A 76 -12.80 35.95 11.83
CA ASP A 76 -12.44 36.67 13.06
C ASP A 76 -11.25 36.03 13.78
N ALA A 77 -11.13 34.70 13.73
CA ALA A 77 -9.97 33.99 14.26
C ALA A 77 -8.72 34.30 13.42
N LEU A 78 -8.87 34.32 12.09
CA LEU A 78 -7.80 34.69 11.17
C LEU A 78 -7.32 36.13 11.40
N ALA A 79 -8.23 37.07 11.65
CA ALA A 79 -7.90 38.47 11.94
C ALA A 79 -7.07 38.64 13.22
N ARG A 80 -7.33 37.84 14.26
CA ARG A 80 -6.54 37.86 15.51
C ARG A 80 -5.14 37.27 15.35
N MET A 81 -4.96 36.34 14.42
CA MET A 81 -3.67 35.68 14.17
C MET A 81 -2.72 36.53 13.32
N ARG A 82 -3.22 37.52 12.57
CA ARG A 82 -2.36 38.38 11.75
C ARG A 82 -1.57 39.35 12.65
N PRO A 83 -0.25 39.48 12.43
CA PRO A 83 0.56 40.47 13.13
C PRO A 83 0.08 41.90 12.78
N ARG A 84 0.15 42.81 13.75
CA ARG A 84 -0.06 44.24 13.52
C ARG A 84 1.23 44.82 12.97
N ASP A 85 1.16 45.32 11.74
CA ASP A 85 2.21 46.14 11.13
C ASP A 85 2.30 47.52 11.80
#